data_AF-A0A9W4CPE2-F1
#
_entry.id   AF-A0A9W4CPE2-F1
#
_cell.length_a   1.000
_cell.length_b   1.000
_cell.length_c   1.000
_cell.angle_alpha   90.00
_cell.angle_beta   90.00
_cell.angle_gamma   90.00
#
_symmetry.space_group_name_H-M   'P 1'
#
loop_
_entity.id
_entity.type
_entity.pdbx_description
1 polymer ?
#
loop_
_entity_poly.entity_id
_entity_poly.type
_entity_poly.pdbx_seq_one_letter_code
_entity_poly.pdbx_strand_id
1 'polypeptide(L)'
;MDCPRDHKQGRRMCDLVQLPNHQEWLCTECKSEFIKKGEGGDIDWGWLLICILGFLFLVLVLSGCEKPANLLLIRIIDISASALNDPEQLKISKDACFGVADVAKSGDKAALIQVSQQDLIASDPTVIKDQSDLYSLCHKKTEPTKGQGTYICGALELAGEMSDRHSETLMVILQVQANEQEEFCPKTLTNLGDKVASRNGMLLVVGSTNDGNTGFNSQLWDSLKDLPNTHFCNQNIRNCVKDSIQKIRSHQE
;
A
#
# COMPACT_ATOMS: atom_id res chain seq x y z
N MET A 1 54.34 39.14 -31.74
CA MET A 1 53.67 37.88 -31.35
C MET A 1 53.74 36.94 -32.55
N ASP A 2 54.43 35.81 -32.40
CA ASP A 2 54.76 34.91 -33.51
C ASP A 2 53.55 34.07 -33.95
N CYS A 3 53.18 34.15 -35.24
CA CYS A 3 52.17 33.27 -35.85
C CYS A 3 52.64 31.80 -35.71
N PRO A 4 51.82 30.87 -35.19
CA PRO A 4 52.18 29.46 -35.14
C PRO A 4 52.48 28.94 -36.56
N ARG A 5 53.54 28.14 -36.68
CA ARG A 5 53.96 27.50 -37.93
C ARG A 5 53.48 26.05 -37.94
N ASP A 6 53.04 25.58 -39.10
CA ASP A 6 52.71 24.17 -39.30
C ASP A 6 53.99 23.31 -39.20
N HIS A 7 53.95 22.32 -38.30
CA HIS A 7 55.05 21.42 -37.98
C HIS A 7 55.46 20.49 -39.13
N LYS A 8 54.73 20.41 -40.24
CA LYS A 8 55.10 19.55 -41.37
C LYS A 8 55.83 20.24 -42.52
N GLN A 9 55.70 21.56 -42.69
CA GLN A 9 56.30 22.26 -43.85
C GLN A 9 56.87 23.66 -43.53
N GLY A 10 56.83 24.13 -42.28
CA GLY A 10 57.60 25.30 -41.83
C GLY A 10 57.17 26.67 -42.37
N ARG A 11 56.04 26.76 -43.10
CA ARG A 11 55.49 28.04 -43.59
C ARG A 11 54.61 28.72 -42.53
N ARG A 12 54.56 30.06 -42.56
CA ARG A 12 53.78 30.88 -41.61
C ARG A 12 52.31 30.88 -42.05
N MET A 13 51.38 30.55 -41.14
CA MET A 13 49.94 30.49 -41.42
C MET A 13 49.33 31.79 -41.96
N CYS A 14 50.05 32.90 -41.81
CA CYS A 14 49.61 34.24 -42.18
C CYS A 14 49.75 34.53 -43.70
N ASP A 15 50.31 33.60 -44.50
CA ASP A 15 50.31 33.63 -45.98
C ASP A 15 49.12 32.85 -46.60
N LEU A 16 48.27 32.21 -45.80
CA LEU A 16 47.09 31.45 -46.24
C LEU A 16 45.80 32.30 -46.19
N VAL A 17 45.90 33.49 -46.79
CA VAL A 17 44.80 34.38 -47.20
C VAL A 17 44.41 35.45 -46.18
N GLN A 18 44.91 36.66 -46.45
CA GLN A 18 44.22 37.91 -46.15
C GLN A 18 43.07 38.10 -47.15
N LEU A 19 41.86 38.32 -46.63
CA LEU A 19 40.78 39.04 -47.32
C LEU A 19 40.70 40.42 -46.63
N PRO A 20 40.64 41.54 -47.38
CA PRO A 20 39.44 41.91 -48.12
C PRO A 20 39.79 42.49 -49.52
N ASN A 21 39.01 42.39 -50.59
CA ASN A 21 37.62 42.80 -50.68
C ASN A 21 37.09 42.32 -52.05
N HIS A 22 35.98 41.56 -51.99
CA HIS A 22 34.95 41.36 -53.01
C HIS A 22 35.31 40.95 -54.45
N GLN A 23 35.46 39.64 -54.67
CA GLN A 23 35.00 38.95 -55.89
C GLN A 23 34.92 37.42 -55.62
N GLU A 24 33.71 36.86 -55.53
CA GLU A 24 33.53 35.42 -55.40
C GLU A 24 33.58 34.76 -56.78
N TRP A 25 34.76 34.25 -57.15
CA TRP A 25 34.89 33.16 -58.12
C TRP A 25 35.20 31.89 -57.32
N LEU A 26 34.15 31.17 -56.93
CA LEU A 26 34.31 29.84 -56.35
C LEU A 26 34.69 28.86 -57.46
N CYS A 27 35.91 28.34 -57.38
CA CYS A 27 36.43 27.28 -58.23
C CYS A 27 35.48 26.07 -58.17
N THR A 28 35.15 25.50 -59.34
CA THR A 28 34.20 24.39 -59.50
C THR A 28 34.57 23.13 -58.71
N GLU A 29 35.84 22.97 -58.33
CA GLU A 29 36.31 21.87 -57.47
C GLU A 29 35.94 22.03 -55.99
N CYS A 30 35.76 23.25 -55.48
CA CYS A 30 35.31 23.46 -54.09
C CYS A 30 33.79 23.30 -53.93
N LYS A 31 33.03 23.32 -55.03
CA LYS A 31 31.56 23.16 -54.99
C LYS A 31 31.14 21.70 -54.86
N SER A 32 31.96 20.74 -55.30
CA SER A 32 31.65 19.31 -55.18
C SER A 32 31.88 18.77 -53.77
N GLU A 33 32.76 19.37 -52.97
CA GLU A 33 32.95 18.99 -51.56
C GLU A 33 31.93 19.63 -50.62
N PHE A 34 31.44 20.84 -50.90
CA PHE A 34 30.41 21.51 -50.08
C PHE A 34 28.97 21.09 -50.38
N ILE A 35 28.72 20.45 -51.54
CA ILE A 35 27.44 19.81 -51.86
C ILE A 35 27.58 18.28 -51.75
N LYS A 36 28.29 17.79 -50.74
CA LYS A 36 27.76 16.62 -50.05
C LYS A 36 26.72 17.17 -49.08
N LYS A 37 25.46 17.14 -49.56
CA LYS A 37 24.29 17.06 -48.69
C LYS A 37 24.70 16.32 -47.43
N GLY A 38 24.39 16.88 -46.26
CA GLY A 38 24.21 16.04 -45.09
C GLY A 38 23.20 14.98 -45.46
N GLU A 39 23.70 13.85 -45.95
CA GLU A 39 23.05 12.56 -45.84
C GLU A 39 22.83 12.44 -44.35
N GLY A 40 21.58 12.72 -43.94
CA GLY A 40 21.17 12.56 -42.55
C GLY A 40 21.70 11.22 -42.14
N GLY A 41 22.58 11.21 -41.13
CA GLY A 41 23.30 10.01 -40.72
C GLY A 41 22.29 8.89 -40.69
N ASP A 42 22.50 7.88 -41.54
CA ASP A 42 21.57 6.77 -41.70
C ASP A 42 21.26 6.30 -40.30
N ILE A 43 20.04 6.60 -39.83
CA ILE A 43 19.54 6.04 -38.60
C ILE A 43 19.48 4.57 -38.95
N ASP A 44 20.45 3.82 -38.46
CA ASP A 44 20.49 2.39 -38.65
C ASP A 44 19.24 1.84 -37.97
N TRP A 45 18.21 1.64 -38.80
CA TRP A 45 16.90 1.22 -38.39
C TRP A 45 16.97 -0.11 -37.62
N GLY A 46 18.03 -0.91 -37.85
CA GLY A 46 18.35 -2.07 -37.05
C GLY A 46 18.66 -1.71 -35.59
N TRP A 47 19.55 -0.76 -35.33
CA TRP A 47 19.87 -0.31 -33.98
C TRP A 47 18.70 0.39 -33.30
N LEU A 48 17.90 1.18 -34.03
CA LEU A 48 16.70 1.81 -33.48
C LEU A 48 15.67 0.76 -33.05
N LEU A 49 15.43 -0.26 -33.87
CA LEU A 49 14.52 -1.37 -33.57
C LEU A 49 14.99 -2.17 -32.35
N ILE A 50 16.30 -2.45 -32.26
CA ILE A 50 16.90 -3.14 -31.12
C ILE A 50 16.73 -2.33 -29.83
N CYS A 51 16.92 -1.00 -29.87
CA CYS A 51 16.69 -0.14 -28.72
C CYS A 51 15.22 -0.13 -28.27
N ILE A 52 14.27 -0.06 -29.22
CA ILE A 52 12.83 -0.10 -28.91
C ILE A 52 12.43 -1.45 -28.32
N LEU A 53 12.90 -2.55 -28.89
CA LEU A 53 12.65 -3.91 -28.39
C LEU A 53 13.30 -4.14 -27.01
N GLY A 54 14.52 -3.63 -26.81
CA GLY A 54 15.21 -3.67 -25.52
C GLY A 54 14.48 -2.86 -24.45
N PHE A 55 13.96 -1.68 -24.81
CA PHE A 55 13.16 -0.87 -23.89
C PHE A 55 11.81 -1.53 -23.57
N LEU A 56 11.12 -2.10 -24.56
CA LEU A 56 9.90 -2.89 -24.35
C LEU A 56 10.16 -4.10 -23.45
N PHE A 57 11.26 -4.82 -23.67
CA PHE A 57 11.65 -5.94 -22.81
C PHE A 57 11.95 -5.46 -21.38
N LEU A 58 12.63 -4.33 -21.22
CA LEU A 58 12.91 -3.75 -19.90
C LEU A 58 11.62 -3.31 -19.19
N VAL A 59 10.66 -2.71 -19.90
CA VAL A 59 9.33 -2.37 -19.37
C VAL A 59 8.58 -3.64 -18.97
N LEU A 60 8.63 -4.70 -19.79
CA LEU A 60 8.01 -5.99 -19.49
C LEU A 60 8.63 -6.67 -18.26
N VAL A 61 9.96 -6.65 -18.14
CA VAL A 61 10.69 -7.19 -16.97
C VAL A 61 10.42 -6.37 -15.71
N LEU A 62 10.33 -5.04 -15.82
CA LEU A 62 9.96 -4.16 -14.71
C LEU A 62 8.49 -4.33 -14.30
N SER A 63 7.58 -4.62 -15.25
CA SER A 63 6.18 -4.94 -14.95
C SER A 63 5.98 -6.36 -14.39
N GLY A 64 6.95 -7.26 -14.55
CA GLY A 64 6.90 -8.64 -14.07
C GLY A 64 7.37 -8.86 -12.62
N CYS A 65 7.80 -7.80 -11.93
CA CYS A 65 8.04 -7.83 -10.50
C CYS A 65 6.74 -7.45 -9.76
N GLU A 66 5.76 -8.35 -9.76
CA GLU A 66 4.63 -8.24 -8.85
C GLU A 66 5.18 -8.28 -7.42
N LYS A 67 5.04 -7.17 -6.69
CA LYS A 67 5.29 -7.18 -5.25
C LYS A 67 4.33 -8.20 -4.64
N PRO A 68 4.78 -9.07 -3.73
CA PRO A 68 3.88 -9.97 -3.03
C PRO A 68 2.77 -9.13 -2.38
N ALA A 69 1.53 -9.52 -2.66
CA ALA A 69 0.35 -8.83 -2.19
C ALA A 69 0.12 -9.11 -0.69
N ASN A 70 0.98 -8.47 0.11
CA ASN A 70 0.99 -8.59 1.56
C ASN A 70 -0.14 -7.75 2.14
N LEU A 71 -0.71 -8.26 3.22
CA LEU A 71 -1.77 -7.59 3.96
C LEU A 71 -1.23 -6.99 5.25
N LEU A 72 -1.77 -5.84 5.63
CA LEU A 72 -1.69 -5.32 6.99
C LEU A 72 -3.00 -5.67 7.71
N LEU A 73 -2.92 -6.64 8.61
CA LEU A 73 -4.02 -7.21 9.37
C LEU A 73 -4.07 -6.56 10.77
N ILE A 74 -4.96 -5.61 10.98
CA ILE A 74 -5.14 -4.96 12.28
C ILE A 74 -6.39 -5.51 12.94
N ARG A 75 -6.23 -6.25 14.04
CA ARG A 75 -7.36 -6.73 14.85
C ARG A 75 -7.61 -5.76 15.99
N ILE A 76 -8.85 -5.30 16.11
CA ILE A 76 -9.33 -4.54 17.27
C ILE A 76 -10.23 -5.46 18.08
N ILE A 77 -9.90 -5.69 19.35
CA ILE A 77 -10.67 -6.55 20.26
C ILE A 77 -11.13 -5.79 21.50
N ASP A 78 -12.37 -6.06 21.89
CA ASP A 78 -12.93 -5.60 23.16
C ASP A 78 -12.38 -6.43 24.34
N ILE A 79 -11.80 -5.76 25.33
CA ILE A 79 -11.26 -6.35 26.57
C ILE A 79 -12.00 -5.87 27.83
N SER A 80 -13.17 -5.27 27.66
CA SER A 80 -14.05 -4.91 28.76
C SER A 80 -14.48 -6.14 29.55
N ALA A 81 -14.82 -5.93 30.83
CA ALA A 81 -15.31 -7.02 31.67
C ALA A 81 -16.60 -7.66 31.11
N SER A 82 -17.45 -6.90 30.41
CA SER A 82 -18.64 -7.44 29.74
C SER A 82 -18.29 -8.39 28.60
N ALA A 83 -17.33 -8.00 27.74
CA ALA A 83 -16.93 -8.82 26.59
C ALA A 83 -16.17 -10.08 27.01
N LEU A 84 -15.27 -9.97 27.99
CA LEU A 84 -14.46 -11.12 28.44
C LEU A 84 -15.22 -12.10 29.33
N ASN A 85 -16.35 -11.70 29.91
CA ASN A 85 -17.23 -12.60 30.65
C ASN A 85 -18.35 -13.19 29.78
N ASP A 86 -18.50 -12.75 28.54
CA ASP A 86 -19.46 -13.32 27.58
C ASP A 86 -18.82 -14.49 26.79
N PRO A 87 -19.28 -15.75 27.00
CA PRO A 87 -18.78 -16.90 26.27
C PRO A 87 -18.97 -16.82 24.75
N GLU A 88 -20.03 -16.15 24.29
CA GLU A 88 -20.30 -15.98 22.87
C GLU A 88 -19.30 -15.03 22.24
N GLN A 89 -19.07 -13.86 22.86
CA GLN A 89 -18.06 -12.91 22.39
C GLN A 89 -16.64 -13.49 22.43
N LEU A 90 -16.28 -14.25 23.47
CA LEU A 90 -15.00 -14.96 23.52
C LEU A 90 -14.85 -15.96 22.36
N LYS A 91 -15.91 -16.71 22.05
CA LYS A 91 -15.92 -17.63 20.92
C LYS A 91 -15.75 -16.88 19.60
N ILE A 92 -16.50 -15.79 19.41
CA ILE A 92 -16.42 -14.97 18.20
C ILE A 92 -15.00 -14.41 18.00
N SER A 93 -14.42 -13.79 19.02
CA SER A 93 -13.05 -13.24 18.97
C SER A 93 -12.01 -14.31 18.64
N LYS A 94 -12.18 -15.52 19.19
CA LYS A 94 -11.31 -16.66 18.93
C LYS A 94 -11.48 -17.21 17.51
N ASP A 95 -12.71 -17.39 17.04
CA ASP A 95 -13.01 -17.86 15.69
C ASP A 95 -12.51 -16.87 14.63
N ALA A 96 -12.63 -15.57 14.89
CA ALA A 96 -12.08 -14.53 14.02
C ALA A 96 -10.55 -14.60 13.97
N CYS A 97 -9.88 -14.77 15.12
CA CYS A 97 -8.44 -14.94 15.17
C CYS A 97 -7.96 -16.14 14.33
N PHE A 98 -8.60 -17.30 14.48
CA PHE A 98 -8.27 -18.48 13.68
C PHE A 98 -8.63 -18.30 12.20
N GLY A 99 -9.69 -17.55 11.91
CA GLY A 99 -10.04 -17.17 10.54
C GLY A 99 -8.89 -16.43 9.86
N VAL A 100 -8.26 -15.48 10.56
CA VAL A 100 -7.06 -14.79 10.06
C VAL A 100 -5.88 -15.75 9.93
N ALA A 101 -5.61 -16.52 10.98
CA ALA A 101 -4.45 -17.41 11.03
C ALA A 101 -4.47 -18.50 9.93
N ASP A 102 -5.65 -18.98 9.55
CA ASP A 102 -5.85 -20.00 8.51
C ASP A 102 -5.37 -19.59 7.11
N VAL A 103 -5.34 -18.30 6.81
CA VAL A 103 -5.11 -17.76 5.45
C VAL A 103 -4.06 -16.66 5.39
N ALA A 104 -3.43 -16.35 6.53
CA ALA A 104 -2.25 -15.51 6.57
C ALA A 104 -1.09 -16.17 5.79
N LYS A 105 -0.35 -15.34 5.05
CA LYS A 105 0.83 -15.73 4.27
C LYS A 105 2.09 -15.11 4.89
N SER A 106 3.23 -15.75 4.66
CA SER A 106 4.52 -15.17 5.00
C SER A 106 4.68 -13.79 4.35
N GLY A 107 5.06 -12.77 5.13
CA GLY A 107 5.22 -11.40 4.66
C GLY A 107 4.03 -10.48 4.96
N ASP A 108 2.85 -11.02 5.30
CA ASP A 108 1.80 -10.24 5.91
C ASP A 108 2.27 -9.63 7.23
N LYS A 109 1.64 -8.53 7.64
CA LYS A 109 1.87 -7.91 8.95
C LYS A 109 0.61 -8.01 9.79
N ALA A 110 0.77 -8.32 11.08
CA ALA A 110 -0.34 -8.33 12.02
C ALA A 110 -0.09 -7.41 13.22
N ALA A 111 -1.15 -6.70 13.62
CA ALA A 111 -1.21 -5.93 14.84
C ALA A 111 -2.49 -6.27 15.62
N LEU A 112 -2.41 -6.15 16.94
CA LEU A 112 -3.53 -6.29 17.85
C LEU A 112 -3.68 -4.98 18.63
N ILE A 113 -4.88 -4.41 18.56
CA ILE A 113 -5.32 -3.29 19.39
C ILE A 113 -6.39 -3.85 20.33
N GLN A 114 -6.16 -3.71 21.62
CA GLN A 114 -7.06 -4.17 22.67
C GLN A 114 -7.66 -2.94 23.33
N VAL A 115 -8.99 -2.91 23.43
CA VAL A 115 -9.70 -1.68 23.81
C VAL A 115 -10.74 -1.95 24.89
N SER A 116 -10.77 -1.07 25.89
CA SER A 116 -11.85 -0.91 26.86
C SER A 116 -12.12 0.59 27.06
N GLN A 117 -12.98 0.94 28.00
CA GLN A 117 -13.23 2.34 28.35
C GLN A 117 -11.97 3.09 28.82
N GLN A 118 -11.07 2.41 29.54
CA GLN A 118 -9.92 3.04 30.21
C GLN A 118 -8.58 2.69 29.57
N ASP A 119 -8.51 1.56 28.88
CA ASP A 119 -7.27 1.01 28.35
C ASP A 119 -7.32 0.87 26.84
N LEU A 120 -6.22 1.30 26.21
CA LEU A 120 -5.93 1.08 24.79
C LEU A 120 -4.52 0.49 24.69
N ILE A 121 -4.44 -0.82 24.50
CA ILE A 121 -3.17 -1.56 24.47
C ILE A 121 -2.95 -2.07 23.05
N ALA A 122 -1.90 -1.57 22.39
CA ALA A 122 -1.60 -1.91 21.02
C ALA A 122 -0.23 -2.58 20.89
N SER A 123 -0.12 -3.55 19.97
CA SER A 123 1.16 -4.05 19.48
C SER A 123 1.51 -3.38 18.16
N ASP A 124 2.79 -3.09 17.94
CA ASP A 124 3.24 -2.69 16.61
C ASP A 124 3.01 -3.81 15.58
N PRO A 125 2.76 -3.47 14.31
CA PRO A 125 2.64 -4.46 13.24
C PRO A 125 3.91 -5.31 13.10
N THR A 126 3.76 -6.62 13.24
CA THR A 126 4.85 -7.59 13.13
C THR A 126 4.69 -8.46 11.89
N VAL A 127 5.80 -8.77 11.22
CA VAL A 127 5.78 -9.64 10.03
C VAL A 127 5.50 -11.08 10.46
N ILE A 128 4.49 -11.68 9.83
CA ILE A 128 4.12 -13.08 9.99
C ILE A 128 5.12 -13.92 9.18
N LYS A 129 5.78 -14.87 9.85
CA LYS A 129 6.70 -15.81 9.19
C LYS A 129 5.95 -17.02 8.67
N ASP A 130 5.01 -17.51 9.48
CA ASP A 130 4.15 -18.63 9.14
C ASP A 130 2.84 -18.57 9.96
N GLN A 131 1.92 -19.49 9.67
CA GLN A 131 0.62 -19.54 10.34
C GLN A 131 0.74 -19.79 11.85
N SER A 132 1.79 -20.47 12.31
CA SER A 132 1.95 -20.84 13.72
C SER A 132 2.14 -19.61 14.62
N ASP A 133 2.74 -18.54 14.11
CA ASP A 133 2.88 -17.25 14.80
C ASP A 133 1.52 -16.73 15.27
N LEU A 134 0.54 -16.68 14.36
CA LEU A 134 -0.81 -16.21 14.68
C LEU A 134 -1.61 -17.22 15.51
N TYR A 135 -1.47 -18.51 15.24
CA TYR A 135 -2.13 -19.56 16.01
C TYR A 135 -1.78 -19.47 17.50
N SER A 136 -0.51 -19.23 17.83
CA SER A 136 -0.07 -19.07 19.22
C SER A 136 -0.73 -17.87 19.91
N LEU A 137 -0.88 -16.75 19.19
CA LEU A 137 -1.54 -15.54 19.67
C LEU A 137 -3.04 -15.79 19.90
N CYS A 138 -3.70 -16.59 19.05
CA CYS A 138 -5.11 -16.94 19.22
C CYS A 138 -5.41 -17.82 20.44
N HIS A 139 -4.40 -18.48 21.00
CA HIS A 139 -4.54 -19.30 22.22
C HIS A 139 -4.24 -18.51 23.50
N LYS A 140 -3.64 -17.32 23.39
CA LYS A 140 -3.32 -16.50 24.55
C LYS A 140 -4.61 -15.95 25.16
N LYS A 141 -4.76 -16.15 26.46
CA LYS A 141 -5.86 -15.50 27.20
C LYS A 141 -5.56 -14.02 27.34
N THR A 142 -6.58 -13.21 27.10
CA THR A 142 -6.55 -11.78 27.40
C THR A 142 -7.06 -11.58 28.81
N GLU A 143 -6.29 -10.84 29.61
CA GLU A 143 -6.68 -10.52 30.98
C GLU A 143 -7.61 -9.30 30.98
N PRO A 144 -8.68 -9.31 31.78
CA PRO A 144 -9.63 -8.20 31.83
C PRO A 144 -9.00 -6.96 32.46
N THR A 145 -9.33 -5.81 31.88
CA THR A 145 -8.99 -4.50 32.45
C THR A 145 -10.04 -4.04 33.46
N LYS A 146 -9.64 -3.12 34.35
CA LYS A 146 -10.55 -2.53 35.36
C LYS A 146 -11.44 -1.48 34.69
N GLY A 147 -12.47 -1.88 33.95
CA GLY A 147 -13.39 -0.94 33.31
C GLY A 147 -14.69 -1.60 32.87
N GLN A 148 -15.80 -0.85 32.95
CA GLN A 148 -17.10 -1.24 32.38
C GLN A 148 -17.32 -0.44 31.10
N GLY A 149 -17.40 -1.14 29.96
CA GLY A 149 -17.61 -0.52 28.65
C GLY A 149 -16.35 -0.43 27.80
N THR A 150 -16.55 0.06 26.58
CA THR A 150 -15.59 -0.01 25.47
C THR A 150 -15.70 1.25 24.62
N TYR A 151 -14.60 1.95 24.37
CA TYR A 151 -14.54 3.15 23.52
C TYR A 151 -13.60 2.91 22.33
N ILE A 152 -14.15 2.69 21.15
CA ILE A 152 -13.42 2.20 19.98
C ILE A 152 -12.84 3.28 19.08
N CYS A 153 -13.28 4.54 19.19
CA CYS A 153 -12.86 5.62 18.32
C CYS A 153 -11.35 5.84 18.34
N GLY A 154 -10.73 5.82 19.54
CA GLY A 154 -9.27 5.88 19.68
C GLY A 154 -8.55 4.67 19.06
N ALA A 155 -9.16 3.47 19.12
CA ALA A 155 -8.62 2.28 18.48
C ALA A 155 -8.67 2.35 16.95
N LEU A 156 -9.77 2.90 16.40
CA LEU A 156 -9.93 3.11 14.97
C LEU A 156 -8.99 4.19 14.43
N GLU A 157 -8.79 5.28 15.18
CA GLU A 157 -7.82 6.32 14.86
C GLU A 157 -6.41 5.74 14.83
N LEU A 158 -6.02 4.99 15.87
CA LEU A 158 -4.73 4.32 15.94
C LEU A 158 -4.52 3.32 14.79
N ALA A 159 -5.56 2.57 14.40
CA ALA A 159 -5.49 1.69 13.22
C ALA A 159 -5.21 2.49 11.94
N GLY A 160 -5.83 3.67 11.79
CA GLY A 160 -5.54 4.61 10.71
C GLY A 160 -4.09 5.09 10.73
N GLU A 161 -3.56 5.51 11.88
CA GLU A 161 -2.17 5.96 12.04
C GLU A 161 -1.16 4.84 11.78
N MET A 162 -1.44 3.62 12.25
CA MET A 162 -0.66 2.43 11.92
C MET A 162 -0.62 2.26 10.40
N SER A 163 -1.76 2.33 9.73
CA SER A 163 -1.82 2.16 8.28
C SER A 163 -1.01 3.21 7.50
N ASP A 164 -0.83 4.42 8.00
CA ASP A 164 -0.05 5.47 7.31
C ASP A 164 1.43 5.15 7.20
N ARG A 165 1.94 4.31 8.10
CA ARG A 165 3.34 3.87 8.14
C ARG A 165 3.60 2.63 7.29
N HIS A 166 2.57 2.13 6.62
CA HIS A 166 2.54 0.85 5.92
C HIS A 166 1.94 1.02 4.51
N SER A 167 2.43 0.26 3.54
CA SER A 167 1.98 0.34 2.14
C SER A 167 1.19 -0.88 1.68
N GLU A 168 1.10 -1.89 2.55
CA GLU A 168 0.32 -3.11 2.36
C GLU A 168 -1.18 -2.81 2.27
N THR A 169 -1.93 -3.72 1.64
CA THR A 169 -3.40 -3.62 1.62
C THR A 169 -3.95 -3.78 3.03
N LEU A 170 -4.76 -2.82 3.44
CA LEU A 170 -5.24 -2.70 4.81
C LEU A 170 -6.48 -3.58 5.04
N MET A 171 -6.43 -4.42 6.07
CA MET A 171 -7.61 -5.07 6.61
C MET A 171 -7.73 -4.77 8.10
N VAL A 172 -8.82 -4.12 8.48
CA VAL A 172 -9.16 -3.85 9.88
C VAL A 172 -10.28 -4.78 10.30
N ILE A 173 -10.10 -5.50 11.41
CA ILE A 173 -11.05 -6.49 11.92
C ILE A 173 -11.52 -6.05 13.29
N LEU A 174 -12.71 -5.45 13.34
CA LEU A 174 -13.33 -4.89 14.53
C LEU A 174 -14.19 -5.96 15.22
N GLN A 175 -13.81 -6.37 16.43
CA GLN A 175 -14.50 -7.39 17.24
C GLN A 175 -14.94 -6.77 18.58
N VAL A 176 -16.03 -6.00 18.54
CA VAL A 176 -16.52 -5.26 19.70
C VAL A 176 -17.98 -5.62 19.98
N GLN A 177 -18.27 -5.94 21.23
CA GLN A 177 -19.59 -6.40 21.65
C GLN A 177 -20.55 -5.22 21.81
N ALA A 178 -20.14 -4.20 22.56
CA ALA A 178 -20.96 -3.04 22.89
C ALA A 178 -20.09 -1.81 23.13
N ASN A 179 -20.59 -0.62 22.80
CA ASN A 179 -19.89 0.66 22.99
C ASN A 179 -20.85 1.83 23.20
N GLU A 180 -22.02 1.59 23.79
CA GLU A 180 -23.16 2.52 23.84
C GLU A 180 -22.86 3.91 24.40
N GLN A 181 -21.92 4.00 25.34
CA GLN A 181 -21.57 5.25 26.03
C GLN A 181 -20.52 6.07 25.29
N GLU A 182 -20.02 5.60 24.15
CA GLU A 182 -19.02 6.32 23.38
C GLU A 182 -19.63 7.50 22.61
N GLU A 183 -18.91 8.62 22.60
CA GLU A 183 -19.20 9.74 21.71
C GLU A 183 -18.88 9.37 20.26
N PHE A 184 -19.84 9.57 19.37
CA PHE A 184 -19.72 9.21 17.96
C PHE A 184 -18.59 9.98 17.24
N CYS A 185 -17.72 9.25 16.52
CA CYS A 185 -16.52 9.78 15.83
C CYS A 185 -16.57 9.68 14.29
N PRO A 186 -17.41 10.47 13.60
CA PRO A 186 -17.65 10.34 12.16
C PRO A 186 -16.41 10.58 11.29
N LYS A 187 -15.56 11.52 11.68
CA LYS A 187 -14.33 11.86 10.94
C LYS A 187 -13.35 10.69 10.96
N THR A 188 -13.17 10.05 12.12
CA THR A 188 -12.29 8.89 12.29
C THR A 188 -12.75 7.73 11.40
N LEU A 189 -14.05 7.45 11.39
CA LEU A 189 -14.66 6.42 10.56
C LEU A 189 -14.47 6.68 9.07
N THR A 190 -14.79 7.89 8.61
CA THR A 190 -14.67 8.26 7.19
C THR A 190 -13.21 8.16 6.75
N ASN A 191 -12.28 8.71 7.53
CA ASN A 191 -10.85 8.66 7.24
C ASN A 191 -10.33 7.21 7.16
N LEU A 192 -10.77 6.34 8.07
CA LEU A 192 -10.40 4.93 8.05
C LEU A 192 -10.99 4.21 6.83
N GLY A 193 -12.26 4.46 6.52
CA GLY A 193 -12.94 3.93 5.34
C GLY A 193 -12.23 4.33 4.05
N ASP A 194 -11.82 5.59 3.91
CA ASP A 194 -11.06 6.09 2.76
C ASP A 194 -9.68 5.41 2.63
N LYS A 195 -8.98 5.20 3.76
CA LYS A 195 -7.69 4.48 3.78
C LYS A 195 -7.85 3.02 3.39
N VAL A 196 -8.89 2.36 3.88
CA VAL A 196 -9.24 0.98 3.51
C VAL A 196 -9.56 0.91 2.02
N ALA A 197 -10.44 1.79 1.52
CA ALA A 197 -10.89 1.79 0.14
C ALA A 197 -9.77 2.09 -0.85
N SER A 198 -8.95 3.12 -0.58
CA SER A 198 -7.83 3.52 -1.45
C SER A 198 -6.77 2.44 -1.65
N ARG A 199 -6.73 1.42 -0.78
CA ARG A 199 -5.77 0.31 -0.85
C ARG A 199 -6.42 -1.02 -1.22
N ASN A 200 -7.66 -0.99 -1.73
CA ASN A 200 -8.49 -2.17 -2.02
C ASN A 200 -8.60 -3.13 -0.83
N GLY A 201 -8.60 -2.55 0.37
CA GLY A 201 -8.69 -3.24 1.65
C GLY A 201 -10.12 -3.57 2.06
N MET A 202 -10.27 -4.04 3.30
CA MET A 202 -11.59 -4.27 3.91
C MET A 202 -11.64 -3.87 5.39
N LEU A 203 -12.76 -3.28 5.79
CA LEU A 203 -13.14 -3.16 7.20
C LEU A 203 -14.13 -4.27 7.52
N LEU A 204 -13.75 -5.18 8.40
CA LEU A 204 -14.56 -6.31 8.79
C LEU A 204 -15.09 -6.11 10.21
N VAL A 205 -16.40 -5.96 10.35
CA VAL A 205 -17.08 -5.88 11.64
C VAL A 205 -17.56 -7.27 12.02
N VAL A 206 -17.17 -7.76 13.19
CA VAL A 206 -17.32 -9.17 13.56
C VAL A 206 -18.03 -9.29 14.90
N GLY A 207 -19.16 -10.01 14.92
CA GLY A 207 -19.89 -10.32 16.14
C GLY A 207 -20.61 -9.15 16.79
N SER A 208 -20.50 -7.95 16.23
CA SER A 208 -21.24 -6.80 16.68
C SER A 208 -22.69 -6.95 16.20
N THR A 209 -23.65 -6.78 17.10
CA THR A 209 -25.07 -6.69 16.78
C THR A 209 -25.67 -5.46 17.47
N ASN A 210 -26.72 -4.90 16.88
CA ASN A 210 -27.44 -3.75 17.41
C ASN A 210 -28.94 -4.10 17.49
N ASP A 211 -29.27 -5.09 18.33
CA ASP A 211 -30.61 -5.66 18.46
C ASP A 211 -31.49 -4.91 19.50
N GLY A 212 -31.09 -3.73 19.98
CA GLY A 212 -31.81 -2.91 20.96
C GLY A 212 -30.91 -2.25 22.01
N ASN A 213 -31.52 -1.51 22.97
CA ASN A 213 -30.94 -0.60 23.99
C ASN A 213 -29.80 -1.12 24.91
N THR A 214 -29.21 -2.28 24.61
CA THR A 214 -27.99 -2.82 25.24
C THR A 214 -27.17 -3.55 24.14
N GLY A 215 -26.35 -2.83 23.38
CA GLY A 215 -25.64 -3.37 22.22
C GLY A 215 -24.58 -2.43 21.62
N PHE A 216 -24.25 -2.65 20.35
CA PHE A 216 -23.36 -1.77 19.62
C PHE A 216 -24.05 -0.44 19.30
N ASN A 217 -23.37 0.70 19.50
CA ASN A 217 -23.95 2.04 19.32
C ASN A 217 -24.62 2.16 17.93
N SER A 218 -25.88 2.57 17.89
CA SER A 218 -26.68 2.57 16.66
C SER A 218 -26.18 3.56 15.60
N GLN A 219 -25.75 4.75 16.01
CA GLN A 219 -25.18 5.74 15.09
C GLN A 219 -23.88 5.23 14.47
N LEU A 220 -23.06 4.57 15.29
CA LEU A 220 -21.81 3.96 14.83
C LEU A 220 -22.06 2.78 13.90
N TRP A 221 -23.03 1.92 14.24
CA TRP A 221 -23.47 0.80 13.41
C TRP A 221 -23.88 1.26 12.01
N ASP A 222 -24.80 2.22 11.94
CA ASP A 222 -25.30 2.76 10.68
C ASP A 222 -24.18 3.41 9.88
N SER A 223 -23.29 4.14 10.55
CA SER A 223 -22.14 4.76 9.89
C SER A 223 -21.17 3.74 9.31
N LEU A 224 -20.84 2.67 10.05
CA LEU A 224 -19.99 1.58 9.56
C LEU A 224 -20.61 0.88 8.34
N LYS A 225 -21.94 0.72 8.33
CA LYS A 225 -22.66 0.09 7.22
C LYS A 225 -22.54 0.87 5.91
N ASP A 226 -22.49 2.19 6.00
CA ASP A 226 -22.41 3.07 4.84
C ASP A 226 -20.96 3.33 4.38
N LEU A 227 -19.95 2.84 5.11
CA LEU A 227 -18.55 2.98 4.72
C LEU A 227 -18.19 2.06 3.54
N PRO A 228 -17.35 2.53 2.61
CA PRO A 228 -16.86 1.71 1.50
C PRO A 228 -16.06 0.51 2.00
N ASN A 229 -16.16 -0.60 1.27
CA ASN A 229 -15.45 -1.85 1.58
C ASN A 229 -15.60 -2.35 3.03
N THR A 230 -16.76 -2.08 3.63
CA THR A 230 -17.11 -2.60 4.95
C THR A 230 -17.99 -3.84 4.83
N HIS A 231 -17.69 -4.87 5.62
CA HIS A 231 -18.43 -6.12 5.64
C HIS A 231 -18.71 -6.57 7.07
N PHE A 232 -19.86 -7.21 7.28
CA PHE A 232 -20.30 -7.67 8.59
C PHE A 232 -20.32 -9.20 8.63
N CYS A 233 -19.60 -9.77 9.59
CA CYS A 233 -19.56 -11.20 9.88
C CYS A 233 -20.25 -11.46 11.22
N ASN A 234 -21.53 -11.86 11.17
CA ASN A 234 -22.32 -12.15 12.38
C ASN A 234 -22.55 -13.66 12.58
N GLN A 235 -22.24 -14.48 11.59
CA GLN A 235 -22.39 -15.94 11.62
C GLN A 235 -21.22 -16.60 10.90
N ASN A 236 -20.92 -17.85 11.25
CA ASN A 236 -19.82 -18.63 10.66
C ASN A 236 -18.50 -17.84 10.61
N ILE A 237 -18.18 -17.17 11.73
CA ILE A 237 -17.16 -16.12 11.84
C ILE A 237 -15.84 -16.52 11.18
N ARG A 238 -15.31 -17.70 11.54
CA ARG A 238 -14.04 -18.20 10.99
C ARG A 238 -14.05 -18.26 9.47
N ASN A 239 -15.11 -18.76 8.85
CA ASN A 239 -15.21 -18.86 7.40
C ASN A 239 -15.40 -17.48 6.77
N CYS A 240 -16.27 -16.64 7.35
CA CYS A 240 -16.49 -15.28 6.86
C CYS A 240 -15.20 -14.46 6.81
N VAL A 241 -14.35 -14.55 7.85
CA VAL A 241 -13.03 -13.89 7.88
C VAL A 241 -12.10 -14.46 6.81
N LYS A 242 -12.04 -15.79 6.65
CA LYS A 242 -11.20 -16.44 5.63
C LYS A 242 -11.59 -16.01 4.23
N ASP A 243 -12.88 -16.07 3.92
CA ASP A 243 -13.43 -15.72 2.61
C ASP A 243 -13.18 -14.24 2.31
N SER A 244 -13.27 -13.36 3.32
CA SER A 244 -12.97 -11.94 3.19
C SER A 244 -11.50 -11.69 2.83
N ILE A 245 -10.57 -12.36 3.52
CA ILE A 245 -9.13 -12.26 3.22
C ILE A 245 -8.83 -12.82 1.82
N GLN A 246 -9.40 -13.98 1.49
CA GLN A 246 -9.21 -14.60 0.17
C GLN A 246 -9.75 -13.73 -0.96
N LYS A 247 -10.90 -13.07 -0.74
CA LYS A 247 -11.45 -12.10 -1.69
C LYS A 247 -10.50 -10.94 -1.91
N ILE A 248 -9.89 -10.36 -0.87
CA ILE A 248 -8.89 -9.29 -1.07
C ILE A 248 -7.74 -9.80 -1.93
N ARG A 249 -7.20 -10.98 -1.60
CA ARG A 249 -6.07 -11.57 -2.32
C ARG A 249 -6.37 -11.85 -3.79
N SER A 250 -7.57 -12.32 -4.11
CA SER A 250 -7.96 -12.61 -5.50
C SER A 250 -8.08 -11.37 -6.38
N HIS A 251 -8.08 -10.16 -5.80
CA HIS A 251 -8.05 -8.90 -6.56
C HIS A 251 -6.63 -8.34 -6.69
N GLN A 252 -5.63 -9.02 -6.10
CA GLN A 252 -4.22 -8.62 -6.12
C GLN A 252 -3.35 -9.56 -6.98
N GLU A 253 -3.86 -10.75 -7.31
CA GLU A 253 -3.32 -11.73 -8.27
C GLU A 253 -3.97 -11.51 -9.65
#